data_AF-A0A924VIM1-F1
#
_entry.id   AF-A0A924VIM1-F1
#
_cell.length_a   1.000
_cell.length_b   1.000
_cell.length_c   1.000
_cell.angle_alpha   90.00
_cell.angle_beta   90.00
_cell.angle_gamma   90.00
#
_symmetry.space_group_name_H-M   'P 1'
#
loop_
_entity.id
_entity.type
_entity.pdbx_description
1 polymer ?
#
loop_
_entity_poly.entity_id
_entity_poly.type
_entity_poly.pdbx_seq_one_letter_code
_entity_poly.pdbx_strand_id
1 'polypeptide(L)'
;MRDVRTHPVWIALICALLVALSGCSMTHAPQRPERSSKQVYAELNVIPGVESAQLNGGSSGMPGRDQLGAAISLKPDYRSDISVLLDYVLSELWSQTSVHPTTVVTVSMQKGNDIVDLAAAATTLGLTDVGTHSLAVSASDMAKRYGAWPGPVPELPAAIARPTAAPTP
;
A
#
# COMPACT_ATOMS: atom_id res chain seq x y z
N MET A 1 30.34 73.65 -25.42
CA MET A 1 31.79 73.41 -25.53
C MET A 1 32.03 72.01 -24.97
N ARG A 2 31.92 70.96 -25.78
CA ARG A 2 33.03 70.26 -26.44
C ARG A 2 34.27 70.16 -25.55
N ASP A 3 34.43 69.01 -24.91
CA ASP A 3 35.72 68.33 -24.93
C ASP A 3 35.50 66.81 -25.01
N VAL A 4 36.04 66.24 -26.07
CA VAL A 4 36.12 64.82 -26.42
C VAL A 4 37.55 64.63 -26.88
N ARG A 5 38.25 63.65 -26.31
CA ARG A 5 39.41 62.86 -26.81
C ARG A 5 40.32 62.49 -25.62
N THR A 6 40.90 61.31 -25.44
CA THR A 6 41.02 60.06 -26.23
C THR A 6 41.85 59.08 -25.37
N HIS A 7 41.35 57.84 -25.20
CA HIS A 7 42.04 56.51 -25.18
C HIS A 7 43.25 56.27 -24.24
N PRO A 8 43.74 55.02 -24.00
CA PRO A 8 43.37 53.72 -24.61
C PRO A 8 43.21 52.53 -23.61
N VAL A 9 42.67 51.42 -24.13
CA VAL A 9 43.14 50.00 -24.05
C VAL A 9 43.66 49.47 -22.69
N TRP A 10 43.39 48.20 -22.37
CA TRP A 10 43.58 47.49 -21.09
C TRP A 10 42.34 47.61 -20.21
N ILE A 11 41.35 46.72 -20.28
CA ILE A 11 41.40 45.37 -19.69
C ILE A 11 40.41 44.50 -20.48
N ALA A 12 40.91 43.84 -21.53
CA ALA A 12 40.23 42.72 -22.14
C ALA A 12 40.75 41.44 -21.46
N LEU A 13 40.33 41.18 -20.23
CA LEU A 13 40.63 39.92 -19.53
C LEU A 13 39.76 39.75 -18.27
N ILE A 14 38.44 39.73 -18.43
CA ILE A 14 37.55 39.17 -17.41
C ILE A 14 36.95 37.90 -17.99
N CYS A 15 37.70 36.83 -17.73
CA CYS A 15 37.39 35.44 -18.00
C CYS A 15 36.00 35.05 -17.46
N ALA A 16 35.08 34.75 -18.37
CA ALA A 16 34.49 33.42 -18.53
C ALA A 16 34.44 32.49 -17.29
N LEU A 17 33.75 32.88 -16.20
CA LEU A 17 33.60 31.99 -15.03
C LEU A 17 32.29 32.16 -14.23
N LEU A 18 31.13 32.29 -14.89
CA LEU A 18 29.83 32.36 -14.17
C LEU A 18 28.66 31.67 -14.90
N VAL A 19 28.88 30.49 -15.50
CA VAL A 19 27.80 29.63 -16.05
C VAL A 19 27.88 28.21 -15.45
N ALA A 20 28.01 28.12 -14.13
CA ALA A 20 28.03 26.83 -13.44
C ALA A 20 27.23 26.89 -12.13
N LEU A 21 25.91 27.13 -12.22
CA LEU A 21 24.96 26.84 -11.13
C LEU A 21 23.57 26.43 -11.66
N SER A 22 23.44 26.03 -12.94
CA SER A 22 22.22 25.40 -13.48
C SER A 22 22.31 23.88 -13.34
N GLY A 23 22.39 23.40 -12.11
CA GLY A 23 22.65 21.98 -11.82
C GLY A 23 21.96 21.46 -10.56
N CYS A 24 20.83 22.03 -10.14
CA CYS A 24 19.90 21.29 -9.29
C CYS A 24 19.12 20.34 -10.20
N SER A 25 19.74 19.22 -10.58
CA SER A 25 18.97 18.05 -10.95
C SER A 25 18.17 17.66 -9.71
N MET A 26 16.93 18.13 -9.62
CA MET A 26 15.95 17.45 -8.80
C MET A 26 15.85 16.05 -9.40
N THR A 27 16.58 15.11 -8.80
CA THR A 27 16.33 13.69 -8.96
C THR A 27 14.92 13.49 -8.43
N HIS A 28 13.94 13.65 -9.31
CA HIS A 28 12.57 13.25 -9.07
C HIS A 28 12.64 11.75 -8.87
N ALA A 29 12.73 11.32 -7.60
CA ALA A 29 12.64 9.91 -7.27
C ALA A 29 11.39 9.38 -7.98
N PRO A 30 11.46 8.22 -8.66
CA PRO A 30 10.31 7.68 -9.37
C PRO A 30 9.15 7.60 -8.37
N GLN A 31 8.13 8.45 -8.57
CA GLN A 31 6.95 8.41 -7.73
C GLN A 31 6.29 7.07 -8.03
N ARG A 32 6.26 6.19 -7.03
CA ARG A 32 5.59 4.90 -7.14
C ARG A 32 4.14 5.20 -7.55
N PRO A 33 3.58 4.56 -8.59
CA PRO A 33 2.23 4.84 -9.05
C PRO A 33 1.24 4.81 -7.88
N GLU A 34 0.37 5.82 -7.81
CA GLU A 34 -0.66 5.89 -6.78
C GLU A 34 -1.57 4.66 -6.88
N ARG A 35 -1.68 3.90 -5.80
CA ARG A 35 -2.54 2.72 -5.71
C ARG A 35 -3.74 3.05 -4.83
N SER A 36 -4.83 3.42 -5.50
CA SER A 36 -6.06 3.86 -4.85
C SER A 36 -6.82 2.72 -4.19
N SER A 37 -7.66 3.04 -3.19
CA SER A 37 -8.54 2.07 -2.56
C SER A 37 -9.56 1.49 -3.53
N LYS A 38 -9.98 2.26 -4.55
CA LYS A 38 -10.86 1.76 -5.62
C LYS A 38 -10.20 0.64 -6.42
N GLN A 39 -8.89 0.76 -6.67
CA GLN A 39 -8.14 -0.27 -7.38
C GLN A 39 -8.04 -1.54 -6.52
N VAL A 40 -7.64 -1.43 -5.25
CA VAL A 40 -7.55 -2.60 -4.36
C VAL A 40 -8.91 -3.26 -4.17
N TYR A 41 -9.99 -2.49 -4.04
CA TYR A 41 -11.35 -3.03 -4.03
C TYR A 41 -11.64 -3.88 -5.27
N ALA A 42 -11.28 -3.41 -6.46
CA ALA A 42 -11.51 -4.16 -7.69
C ALA A 42 -10.71 -5.46 -7.72
N GLU A 43 -9.46 -5.43 -7.26
CA GLU A 43 -8.58 -6.60 -7.22
C GLU A 43 -9.04 -7.65 -6.20
N LEU A 44 -9.57 -7.23 -5.05
CA LEU A 44 -10.15 -8.15 -4.06
C LEU A 44 -11.45 -8.81 -4.53
N ASN A 45 -12.29 -8.10 -5.30
CA ASN A 45 -13.59 -8.63 -5.76
C ASN A 45 -13.47 -9.61 -6.93
N VAL A 46 -12.33 -9.68 -7.61
CA VAL A 46 -12.12 -10.66 -8.69
C VAL A 46 -11.58 -12.00 -8.17
N ILE A 47 -11.25 -12.10 -6.87
CA ILE A 47 -10.79 -13.36 -6.26
C ILE A 47 -11.93 -14.38 -6.31
N PRO A 48 -11.72 -15.57 -6.90
CA PRO A 48 -12.71 -16.65 -6.88
C PRO A 48 -13.19 -16.98 -5.47
N GLY A 49 -14.51 -16.87 -5.27
CA GLY A 49 -15.15 -17.21 -4.00
C GLY A 49 -15.26 -16.05 -3.00
N VAL A 50 -14.71 -14.88 -3.31
CA VAL A 50 -15.10 -13.61 -2.68
C VAL A 50 -16.40 -13.13 -3.34
N GLU A 51 -17.41 -12.80 -2.53
CA GLU A 51 -18.68 -12.22 -2.98
C GLU A 51 -18.65 -10.70 -2.96
N SER A 52 -18.02 -10.13 -1.92
CA SER A 52 -17.80 -8.70 -1.83
C SER A 52 -16.60 -8.39 -0.93
N ALA A 53 -15.87 -7.34 -1.26
CA ALA A 53 -14.89 -6.71 -0.39
C ALA A 53 -15.34 -5.28 -0.07
N GLN A 54 -15.12 -4.82 1.16
CA GLN A 54 -15.30 -3.43 1.55
C GLN A 54 -14.00 -2.94 2.15
N LEU A 55 -13.57 -1.74 1.79
CA LEU A 55 -12.39 -1.11 2.36
C LEU A 55 -12.84 0.02 3.29
N ASN A 56 -12.28 0.05 4.48
CA ASN A 56 -12.47 1.10 5.46
C ASN A 56 -11.12 1.76 5.74
N GLY A 57 -11.08 3.09 5.80
CA GLY A 57 -9.85 3.79 6.11
C GLY A 57 -10.11 5.21 6.53
N GLY A 58 -9.31 5.72 7.47
CA GLY A 58 -9.41 7.09 7.93
C GLY A 58 -8.93 7.30 9.36
N SER A 59 -9.06 8.54 9.82
CA SER A 59 -8.68 8.94 11.17
C SER A 59 -9.62 8.31 12.20
N SER A 60 -9.04 7.76 13.27
CA SER A 60 -9.78 7.21 14.41
C SER A 60 -10.36 8.28 15.34
N GLY A 61 -10.52 9.52 14.86
CA GLY A 61 -10.93 10.68 15.67
C GLY A 61 -9.83 11.26 16.58
N MET A 62 -8.62 10.70 16.52
CA MET A 62 -7.43 11.22 17.21
C MET A 62 -6.40 11.70 16.17
N PRO A 63 -5.77 12.88 16.38
CA PRO A 63 -4.74 13.38 15.47
C PRO A 63 -3.61 12.36 15.25
N GLY A 64 -3.28 12.08 13.99
CA GLY A 64 -2.19 11.19 13.60
C GLY A 64 -2.46 9.70 13.84
N ARG A 65 -3.71 9.30 14.16
CA ARG A 65 -4.11 7.90 14.33
C ARG A 65 -5.00 7.48 13.16
N ASP A 66 -4.36 7.11 12.07
CA ASP A 66 -5.04 6.60 10.89
C ASP A 66 -5.08 5.08 10.94
N GLN A 67 -6.22 4.54 10.52
CA GLN A 67 -6.49 3.12 10.42
C GLN A 67 -6.87 2.77 8.99
N LEU A 68 -6.60 1.54 8.61
CA LEU A 68 -7.00 0.95 7.33
C LEU A 68 -7.59 -0.43 7.62
N GLY A 69 -8.51 -0.90 6.81
CA GLY A 69 -9.02 -2.24 6.94
C GLY A 69 -9.88 -2.70 5.78
N ALA A 70 -10.22 -3.98 5.84
CA ALA A 70 -11.10 -4.62 4.90
C ALA A 70 -12.10 -5.55 5.59
N ALA A 71 -13.34 -5.55 5.09
CA ALA A 71 -14.32 -6.58 5.38
C ALA A 71 -14.58 -7.41 4.12
N ILE A 72 -14.37 -8.72 4.20
CA ILE A 72 -14.49 -9.64 3.07
C ILE A 72 -15.67 -10.58 3.30
N SER A 73 -16.60 -10.63 2.36
CA SER A 73 -17.65 -11.64 2.32
C SER A 73 -17.26 -12.74 1.35
N LEU A 74 -17.25 -13.97 1.84
CA LEU A 74 -16.92 -15.18 1.11
C LEU A 74 -18.19 -15.98 0.83
N LYS A 75 -18.19 -16.68 -0.30
CA LYS A 75 -19.24 -17.65 -0.61
C LYS A 75 -19.30 -18.75 0.47
N PRO A 76 -20.49 -19.28 0.81
CA PRO A 76 -20.64 -20.37 1.78
C PRO A 76 -19.85 -21.65 1.45
N ASP A 77 -19.46 -21.82 0.18
CA ASP A 77 -18.69 -22.97 -0.28
C ASP A 77 -17.18 -22.70 -0.37
N TYR A 78 -16.67 -21.50 -0.01
CA TYR A 78 -15.24 -21.17 -0.08
C TYR A 78 -14.35 -22.27 0.55
N ARG A 79 -13.36 -22.75 -0.19
CA ARG A 79 -12.47 -23.87 0.21
C ARG A 79 -11.00 -23.52 0.26
N SER A 80 -10.58 -22.39 -0.30
CA SER A 80 -9.17 -22.02 -0.34
C SER A 80 -8.65 -21.65 1.06
N ASP A 81 -7.33 -21.69 1.23
CA ASP A 81 -6.68 -21.44 2.52
C ASP A 81 -6.92 -20.00 3.01
N ILE A 82 -7.52 -19.87 4.19
CA ILE A 82 -7.80 -18.59 4.83
C ILE A 82 -6.52 -17.82 5.16
N SER A 83 -5.43 -18.50 5.51
CA SER A 83 -4.14 -17.86 5.81
C SER A 83 -3.54 -17.23 4.57
N VAL A 84 -3.65 -17.89 3.42
CA VAL A 84 -3.17 -17.35 2.13
C VAL A 84 -4.02 -16.17 1.69
N LEU A 85 -5.35 -16.27 1.83
CA LEU A 85 -6.24 -15.15 1.55
C LEU A 85 -5.95 -13.97 2.47
N LEU A 86 -5.77 -14.22 3.77
CA LEU A 86 -5.47 -13.18 4.75
C LEU A 86 -4.15 -12.46 4.45
N ASP A 87 -3.09 -13.21 4.14
CA ASP A 87 -1.79 -12.64 3.75
C ASP A 87 -1.92 -11.74 2.51
N TYR A 88 -2.65 -12.22 1.49
CA TYR A 88 -2.91 -11.45 0.28
C TYR A 88 -3.69 -10.16 0.58
N VAL A 89 -4.78 -10.24 1.35
CA VAL A 89 -5.59 -9.07 1.73
C VAL A 89 -4.77 -8.05 2.54
N LEU A 90 -3.96 -8.50 3.49
CA LEU A 90 -3.10 -7.61 4.28
C LEU A 90 -2.03 -6.93 3.41
N SER A 91 -1.41 -7.66 2.49
CA SER A 91 -0.45 -7.12 1.53
C SER A 91 -1.11 -6.10 0.58
N GLU A 92 -2.31 -6.41 0.08
CA GLU A 92 -3.14 -5.51 -0.71
C GLU A 92 -3.42 -4.19 0.02
N LEU A 93 -3.85 -4.27 1.28
CA LEU A 93 -4.04 -3.11 2.15
C LEU A 93 -2.74 -2.30 2.33
N TRP A 94 -1.62 -2.96 2.59
CA TRP A 94 -0.33 -2.31 2.82
C TRP A 94 0.27 -1.67 1.55
N SER A 95 -0.10 -2.15 0.37
CA SER A 95 0.35 -1.62 -0.92
C SER A 95 -0.35 -0.31 -1.34
N GLN A 96 -1.45 0.06 -0.68
CA GLN A 96 -2.21 1.26 -0.99
C GLN A 96 -1.44 2.53 -0.63
N THR A 97 -1.72 3.61 -1.37
CA THR A 97 -1.17 4.95 -1.10
C THR A 97 -2.21 5.93 -0.56
N SER A 98 -3.50 5.57 -0.53
CA SER A 98 -4.60 6.48 -0.16
C SER A 98 -4.57 6.92 1.31
N VAL A 99 -4.30 5.97 2.21
CA VAL A 99 -4.31 6.17 3.67
C VAL A 99 -3.09 5.46 4.23
N HIS A 100 -2.24 6.19 4.94
CA HIS A 100 -1.10 5.62 5.65
C HIS A 100 -1.54 5.17 7.04
N PRO A 101 -1.72 3.85 7.30
CA PRO A 101 -2.10 3.38 8.62
C PRO A 101 -0.94 3.57 9.62
N THR A 102 -1.14 4.41 10.63
CA THR A 102 -0.13 4.66 11.68
C THR A 102 -0.35 3.78 12.92
N THR A 103 -1.50 3.15 13.03
CA THR A 103 -1.89 2.40 14.23
C THR A 103 -2.12 0.92 13.95
N VAL A 104 -3.22 0.59 13.28
CA VAL A 104 -3.61 -0.80 13.01
C VAL A 104 -4.17 -0.95 11.59
N VAL A 105 -4.02 -2.16 11.06
CA VAL A 105 -4.73 -2.66 9.89
C VAL A 105 -5.73 -3.71 10.35
N THR A 106 -7.02 -3.53 10.04
CA THR A 106 -8.08 -4.43 10.47
C THR A 106 -8.60 -5.30 9.32
N VAL A 107 -8.84 -6.58 9.59
CA VAL A 107 -9.47 -7.49 8.62
C VAL A 107 -10.58 -8.27 9.30
N SER A 108 -11.74 -8.31 8.67
CA SER A 108 -12.81 -9.25 9.01
C SER A 108 -13.18 -10.06 7.78
N MET A 109 -13.53 -11.33 8.01
CA MET A 109 -14.05 -12.22 6.97
C MET A 109 -15.31 -12.90 7.47
N GLN A 110 -16.29 -13.02 6.59
CA GLN A 110 -17.51 -13.76 6.84
C GLN A 110 -17.77 -14.73 5.70
N LYS A 111 -18.38 -15.88 6.00
CA LYS A 111 -18.69 -16.94 5.06
C LYS A 111 -20.18 -17.25 5.17
N GLY A 112 -20.97 -16.75 4.23
CA GLY A 112 -22.42 -16.67 4.44
C GLY A 112 -22.72 -15.83 5.69
N ASN A 113 -23.34 -16.43 6.71
CA ASN A 113 -23.65 -15.76 7.98
C ASN A 113 -22.62 -16.03 9.09
N ASP A 114 -21.58 -16.81 8.82
CA ASP A 114 -20.60 -17.22 9.82
C ASP A 114 -19.39 -16.29 9.79
N ILE A 115 -19.02 -15.74 10.95
CA ILE A 115 -17.77 -14.99 11.10
C ILE A 115 -16.61 -15.99 11.07
N VAL A 116 -15.63 -15.73 10.21
CA VAL A 116 -14.42 -16.55 10.13
C VAL A 116 -13.46 -16.12 11.24
N ASP A 117 -13.07 -17.07 12.09
CA ASP A 117 -11.99 -16.86 13.06
C ASP A 117 -10.64 -16.79 12.33
N LEU A 118 -10.01 -15.61 12.39
CA LEU A 118 -8.73 -15.33 11.73
C LEU A 118 -7.52 -15.54 12.66
N ALA A 119 -7.73 -15.88 13.95
CA ALA A 119 -6.64 -15.98 14.92
C ALA A 119 -5.62 -17.07 14.55
N ALA A 120 -6.10 -18.23 14.10
CA ALA A 120 -5.24 -19.32 13.62
C ALA A 120 -4.44 -18.90 12.38
N ALA A 121 -5.09 -18.27 11.41
CA ALA A 121 -4.45 -17.76 10.20
C ALA A 121 -3.39 -16.69 10.52
N ALA A 122 -3.70 -15.73 11.39
CA ALA A 122 -2.74 -14.72 11.85
C ALA A 122 -1.54 -15.36 12.54
N THR A 123 -1.76 -16.35 13.39
CA THR A 123 -0.69 -17.12 14.06
C THR A 123 0.21 -17.82 13.05
N THR A 124 -0.36 -18.46 12.02
CA THR A 124 0.40 -19.08 10.91
C THR A 124 1.27 -18.06 10.17
N LEU A 125 0.82 -16.81 10.05
CA LEU A 125 1.57 -15.72 9.43
C LEU A 125 2.59 -15.05 10.38
N GLY A 126 2.66 -15.49 11.65
CA GLY A 126 3.50 -14.88 12.68
C GLY A 126 3.03 -13.48 13.09
N LEU A 127 1.75 -13.17 12.87
CA LEU A 127 1.14 -11.90 13.21
C LEU A 127 0.50 -11.98 14.60
N THR A 128 0.59 -10.88 15.34
CA THR A 128 -0.12 -10.75 16.63
C THR A 128 -1.45 -10.04 16.39
N ASP A 129 -2.54 -10.72 16.72
CA ASP A 129 -3.87 -10.11 16.77
C ASP A 129 -4.02 -9.25 18.03
N VAL A 130 -4.32 -7.98 17.87
CA VAL A 130 -4.63 -7.03 18.96
C VAL A 130 -6.09 -6.58 18.95
N GLY A 131 -6.94 -7.21 18.13
CA GLY A 131 -8.34 -6.89 17.96
C GLY A 131 -9.27 -7.63 18.92
N THR A 132 -10.51 -7.14 19.04
CA THR A 132 -11.54 -7.76 19.90
C THR A 132 -12.64 -8.48 19.11
N HIS A 133 -13.01 -7.95 17.94
CA HIS A 133 -14.12 -8.45 17.11
C HIS A 133 -13.72 -8.71 15.65
N SER A 134 -12.53 -8.30 15.28
CA SER A 134 -11.92 -8.45 13.96
C SER A 134 -10.43 -8.61 14.18
N LEU A 135 -9.73 -9.26 13.26
CA LEU A 135 -8.28 -9.27 13.30
C LEU A 135 -7.79 -7.81 13.23
N ALA A 136 -6.94 -7.41 14.17
CA ALA A 136 -6.24 -6.14 14.09
C ALA A 136 -4.74 -6.40 14.20
N VAL A 137 -3.98 -5.93 13.21
CA VAL A 137 -2.52 -6.08 13.16
C VAL A 137 -1.89 -4.71 13.30
N SER A 138 -0.88 -4.58 14.15
CA SER A 138 -0.20 -3.30 14.34
C SER A 138 0.53 -2.85 13.07
N ALA A 139 0.59 -1.54 12.81
CA ALA A 139 1.37 -1.00 11.68
C ALA A 139 2.86 -1.40 11.76
N SER A 140 3.38 -1.62 12.97
CA SER A 140 4.75 -2.13 13.20
C SER A 140 4.91 -3.55 12.67
N ASP A 141 3.97 -4.45 12.97
CA ASP A 141 4.05 -5.84 12.50
C ASP A 141 3.80 -5.94 11.00
N MET A 142 2.91 -5.09 10.47
CA MET A 142 2.75 -4.91 9.02
C MET A 142 4.07 -4.48 8.37
N ALA A 143 4.77 -3.50 8.95
CA ALA A 143 6.06 -3.04 8.44
C ALA A 143 7.16 -4.10 8.53
N LYS A 144 7.18 -4.92 9.59
CA LYS A 144 8.11 -6.05 9.72
C LYS A 144 7.88 -7.10 8.63
N ARG A 145 6.62 -7.37 8.28
CA ARG A 145 6.25 -8.42 7.32
C ARG A 145 6.33 -7.96 5.86
N TYR A 146 5.80 -6.78 5.56
CA TYR A 146 5.62 -6.29 4.18
C TYR A 146 6.57 -5.13 3.81
N GLY A 147 7.44 -4.71 4.74
CA GLY A 147 8.39 -3.62 4.54
C GLY A 147 7.77 -2.23 4.76
N ALA A 148 8.53 -1.19 4.40
CA ALA A 148 8.07 0.19 4.54
C ALA A 148 6.79 0.45 3.72
N TRP A 149 5.89 1.24 4.28
CA TRP A 149 4.69 1.70 3.58
C TRP A 149 5.04 2.78 2.53
N PRO A 150 4.41 2.80 1.35
CA PRO A 150 3.54 1.76 0.83
C PRO A 150 4.33 0.51 0.47
N GLY A 151 3.75 -0.66 0.75
CA GLY A 151 4.33 -1.96 0.44
C GLY A 151 4.45 -2.24 -1.05
N PRO A 152 5.09 -3.36 -1.44
CA PRO A 152 5.03 -3.87 -2.80
C PRO A 152 3.59 -4.28 -3.15
N VAL A 153 3.22 -4.20 -4.43
CA VAL A 153 1.95 -4.73 -4.91
C VAL A 153 2.05 -6.26 -4.92
N PRO A 154 1.16 -7.00 -4.24
CA PRO A 154 1.20 -8.45 -4.26
C PRO A 154 0.71 -9.01 -5.60
N GLU A 155 1.21 -10.18 -5.97
CA GLU A 155 0.64 -10.99 -7.04
C GLU A 155 -0.42 -11.93 -6.46
N LEU A 156 -1.53 -12.14 -7.17
CA LEU A 156 -2.61 -13.02 -6.71
C LEU A 156 -2.10 -14.48 -6.59
N PRO A 157 -2.08 -15.08 -5.38
CA PRO A 157 -1.56 -16.42 -5.21
C PRO A 157 -2.36 -17.47 -5.99
N ALA A 158 -1.67 -18.38 -6.68
CA ALA A 158 -2.31 -19.43 -7.49
C ALA A 158 -3.25 -20.35 -6.67
N ALA A 159 -3.05 -20.43 -5.36
CA ALA A 159 -3.88 -21.19 -4.42
C ALA A 159 -5.29 -20.57 -4.23
N ILE A 160 -5.44 -19.26 -4.44
CA ILE A 160 -6.72 -18.55 -4.37
C ILE A 160 -7.20 -18.05 -5.74
N ALA A 161 -6.33 -18.04 -6.76
CA ALA A 161 -6.67 -17.64 -8.12
C ALA A 161 -7.49 -18.68 -8.92
N ARG A 162 -7.51 -19.95 -8.48
CA ARG A 162 -8.24 -21.02 -9.15
C ARG A 162 -9.45 -21.45 -8.32
N PRO A 163 -10.62 -21.66 -8.94
CA PRO A 163 -11.67 -22.45 -8.29
C PRO A 163 -11.07 -23.81 -7.95
N THR A 164 -11.18 -24.25 -6.70
CA THR A 164 -10.80 -25.62 -6.33
C THR A 164 -11.67 -26.56 -7.15
N ALA A 165 -11.13 -27.14 -8.22
CA ALA A 165 -11.85 -28.12 -9.02
C ALA A 165 -12.24 -29.28 -8.08
N ALA A 166 -13.53 -29.63 -8.06
CA ALA A 166 -13.98 -30.81 -7.34
C ALA A 166 -13.21 -32.04 -7.88
N PRO A 167 -12.78 -32.98 -7.02
CA PRO A 167 -12.20 -34.22 -7.50
C PRO A 167 -13.26 -34.95 -8.34
N THR A 168 -12.94 -35.22 -9.61
CA THR A 168 -13.74 -36.10 -10.47
C THR A 168 -13.74 -37.50 -9.86
N PRO A 169 -14.91 -38.15 -9.70
CA PRO A 169 -15.01 -39.49 -9.13
C PRO A 169 -14.35 -40.57 -10.00
#